data_AF-A0A4Q8AN97-F1
#
_entry.id   AF-A0A4Q8AN97-F1
#
_cell.length_a   1.000
_cell.length_b   1.000
_cell.length_c   1.000
_cell.angle_alpha   90.00
_cell.angle_beta   90.00
_cell.angle_gamma   90.00
#
_symmetry.space_group_name_H-M   'P 1'
#
loop_
_entity.id
_entity.type
_entity.pdbx_description
1 polymer ?
#
loop_
_entity_poly.entity_id
_entity_poly.type
_entity_poly.pdbx_seq_one_letter_code
_entity_poly.pdbx_strand_id
1 'polypeptide(L)'
;MMMNSTMQMMQMHAKDMAMQDVDMAMLQDCIEACSACEQACTMCASCMMGDEAGGAMHMEMCMNTADACNTMMRMMMRPAGMHVESMMAMLSATIMQTNACAEECMKHADMHEDCKMCAEVCRQCAVACQKVMDAMRSMMPMS
;
A
#
# COMPACT_ATOMS: atom_id res chain seq x y z
N MET A 1 15.46 -10.08 -10.52
CA MET A 1 14.23 -10.75 -10.04
C MET A 1 13.61 -11.51 -11.19
N MET A 2 13.04 -12.69 -10.96
CA MET A 2 12.15 -13.32 -11.96
C MET A 2 10.89 -12.47 -12.10
N MET A 3 10.46 -12.25 -13.34
CA MET A 3 9.24 -11.53 -13.68
C MET A 3 8.03 -12.36 -13.23
N ASN A 4 7.25 -11.89 -12.24
CA ASN A 4 6.01 -12.57 -11.86
C ASN A 4 4.90 -12.33 -12.91
N SER A 5 3.82 -13.10 -12.87
CA SER A 5 2.73 -13.01 -13.86
C SER A 5 2.05 -11.64 -13.88
N THR A 6 1.95 -10.97 -12.73
CA THR A 6 1.39 -9.61 -12.63
C THR A 6 2.24 -8.61 -13.44
N MET A 7 3.56 -8.65 -13.29
CA MET A 7 4.49 -7.80 -14.04
C MET A 7 4.42 -8.04 -15.55
N GLN A 8 4.30 -9.30 -15.98
CA GLN A 8 4.09 -9.64 -17.39
C GLN A 8 2.79 -9.05 -17.94
N MET A 9 1.68 -9.15 -17.19
CA MET A 9 0.40 -8.57 -17.57
C MET A 9 0.49 -7.04 -17.68
N MET A 10 1.13 -6.37 -16.73
CA MET A 10 1.31 -4.92 -16.76
C MET A 10 2.14 -4.46 -17.96
N GLN A 11 3.23 -5.16 -18.29
CA GLN A 11 4.05 -4.83 -19.47
C GLN A 11 3.27 -4.98 -20.78
N MET A 12 2.44 -6.00 -20.93
CA MET A 12 1.59 -6.18 -22.12
C MET A 12 0.61 -5.02 -22.33
N HIS A 13 0.20 -4.36 -21.24
CA HIS A 13 -0.75 -3.25 -21.24
C HIS A 13 -0.09 -1.89 -20.94
N ALA A 14 1.24 -1.79 -20.97
CA ALA A 14 1.96 -0.55 -20.68
C ALA A 14 1.54 0.61 -21.61
N LYS A 15 1.27 0.31 -22.89
CA LYS A 15 0.78 1.27 -23.89
C LYS A 15 -0.62 1.86 -23.56
N ASP A 16 -1.40 1.15 -22.75
CA ASP A 16 -2.76 1.53 -22.37
C ASP A 16 -2.78 2.42 -21.11
N MET A 17 -1.62 2.65 -20.46
CA MET A 17 -1.51 3.53 -19.30
C MET A 17 -1.58 4.99 -19.70
N ALA A 18 -2.40 5.77 -18.99
CA ALA A 18 -2.49 7.22 -19.15
C ALA A 18 -1.15 7.94 -18.86
N MET A 19 -0.25 7.28 -18.12
CA MET A 19 1.03 7.82 -17.68
C MET A 19 2.21 7.09 -18.35
N GLN A 20 2.50 7.42 -19.60
CA GLN A 20 3.51 6.70 -20.39
C GLN A 20 4.96 6.85 -19.87
N ASP A 21 5.22 7.85 -19.01
CA ASP A 21 6.53 8.11 -18.42
C ASP A 21 6.70 7.56 -16.98
N VAL A 22 5.71 6.85 -16.43
CA VAL A 22 5.85 6.17 -15.13
C VAL A 22 6.74 4.95 -15.27
N ASP A 23 7.76 4.85 -14.41
CA ASP A 23 8.56 3.63 -14.27
C ASP A 23 7.70 2.44 -13.81
N MET A 24 7.56 1.45 -14.68
CA MET A 24 6.78 0.24 -14.42
C MET A 24 7.33 -0.58 -13.25
N ALA A 25 8.65 -0.55 -13.01
CA ALA A 25 9.25 -1.22 -11.86
C ALA A 25 8.82 -0.54 -10.55
N MET A 26 8.78 0.80 -10.54
CA MET A 26 8.27 1.57 -9.39
C MET A 26 6.80 1.26 -9.10
N LEU A 27 5.97 1.17 -10.14
CA LEU A 27 4.55 0.85 -9.97
C LEU A 27 4.36 -0.57 -9.43
N GLN A 28 5.16 -1.52 -9.91
CA GLN A 28 5.17 -2.89 -9.40
C GLN A 28 5.61 -2.95 -7.93
N ASP A 29 6.70 -2.28 -7.56
CA ASP A 29 7.17 -2.23 -6.18
C ASP A 29 6.07 -1.72 -5.23
N CYS A 30 5.29 -0.72 -5.69
CA CYS A 30 4.15 -0.20 -4.95
C CYS A 30 3.00 -1.21 -4.84
N ILE A 31 2.68 -1.92 -5.92
CA ILE A 31 1.67 -3.00 -5.92
C ILE A 31 2.07 -4.13 -4.97
N GLU A 32 3.33 -4.55 -4.99
CA GLU A 32 3.85 -5.61 -4.12
C GLU A 32 3.87 -5.17 -2.65
N ALA A 33 4.28 -3.93 -2.38
CA ALA A 33 4.24 -3.37 -1.03
C ALA A 33 2.81 -3.24 -0.49
N CYS A 34 1.85 -2.80 -1.31
CA CYS A 34 0.43 -2.77 -0.94
C CYS A 34 -0.12 -4.17 -0.65
N SER A 35 0.21 -5.16 -1.49
CA SER A 35 -0.20 -6.55 -1.30
C SER A 35 0.37 -7.15 -0.01
N ALA A 36 1.66 -6.93 0.25
CA ALA A 36 2.31 -7.38 1.49
C ALA A 36 1.70 -6.71 2.72
N CYS A 37 1.42 -5.40 2.65
CA CYS A 37 0.81 -4.64 3.73
C CYS A 37 -0.61 -5.10 4.03
N GLU A 38 -1.40 -5.38 2.99
CA GLU A 38 -2.74 -5.94 3.14
C GLU A 38 -2.71 -7.27 3.90
N GLN A 39 -1.89 -8.21 3.43
CA GLN A 39 -1.78 -9.53 4.05
C GLN A 39 -1.26 -9.44 5.50
N ALA A 40 -0.23 -8.62 5.75
CA ALA A 40 0.34 -8.44 7.07
C ALA A 40 -0.67 -7.82 8.06
N CYS A 41 -1.44 -6.82 7.64
CA CYS A 41 -2.45 -6.20 8.48
C CYS A 41 -3.63 -7.15 8.78
N THR A 42 -4.10 -7.89 7.78
CA THR A 42 -5.15 -8.91 7.95
C THR A 42 -4.73 -9.98 8.97
N MET A 43 -3.47 -10.44 8.89
CA MET A 43 -2.92 -11.40 9.85
C MET A 43 -2.73 -10.78 11.24
N CYS A 44 -2.16 -9.58 11.34
CA CYS A 44 -1.93 -8.88 12.60
C CYS A 44 -3.24 -8.65 13.37
N ALA A 45 -4.29 -8.18 12.69
CA ALA A 45 -5.61 -8.03 13.29
C ALA A 45 -6.16 -9.35 13.82
N SER A 46 -5.97 -10.44 13.07
CA SER A 46 -6.49 -11.75 13.43
C SER A 46 -5.76 -12.40 14.60
N CYS A 47 -4.43 -12.28 14.66
CA CYS A 47 -3.61 -12.84 15.74
C CYS A 47 -3.86 -12.15 17.09
N MET A 48 -4.26 -10.88 17.07
CA MET A 48 -4.57 -10.12 18.28
C MET A 48 -5.98 -10.40 18.82
N MET A 49 -6.84 -11.11 18.08
CA MET A 49 -8.16 -11.49 18.55
C MET A 49 -8.06 -12.51 19.69
N GLY A 50 -8.25 -12.05 20.92
CA GLY A 50 -8.21 -12.87 22.14
C GLY A 50 -7.11 -12.47 23.13
N ASP A 51 -6.24 -11.52 22.78
CA ASP A 51 -5.35 -10.88 23.74
C ASP A 51 -6.14 -9.83 24.55
N GLU A 52 -6.26 -10.00 25.87
CA GLU A 52 -6.92 -9.03 26.75
C GLU A 52 -6.17 -7.68 26.79
N ALA A 53 -4.89 -7.65 26.43
CA ALA A 53 -4.10 -6.43 26.26
C ALA A 53 -4.14 -5.87 24.81
N GLY A 54 -4.76 -6.59 23.88
CA GLY A 54 -4.92 -6.19 22.48
C GLY A 54 -5.96 -5.09 22.32
N GLY A 55 -5.54 -3.88 21.96
CA GLY A 55 -6.45 -2.75 21.80
C GLY A 55 -7.39 -2.95 20.60
N ALA A 56 -8.71 -2.84 20.81
CA ALA A 56 -9.72 -2.90 19.74
C ALA A 56 -9.39 -1.93 18.58
N MET A 57 -8.85 -0.74 18.91
CA MET A 57 -8.39 0.25 17.95
C MET A 57 -7.28 -0.29 17.03
N HIS A 58 -6.32 -1.05 17.54
CA HIS A 58 -5.24 -1.63 16.74
C HIS A 58 -5.78 -2.58 15.67
N MET A 59 -6.66 -3.50 16.07
CA MET A 59 -7.26 -4.48 15.14
C MET A 59 -8.07 -3.80 14.04
N GLU A 60 -8.90 -2.81 14.41
CA GLU A 60 -9.67 -2.04 13.44
C GLU A 60 -8.77 -1.21 12.51
N MET A 61 -7.69 -0.61 13.04
CA MET A 61 -6.69 0.11 12.23
C MET A 61 -5.98 -0.79 11.23
N CYS A 62 -5.60 -2.01 11.63
CA CYS A 62 -5.04 -3.01 10.74
C CYS A 62 -6.03 -3.37 9.62
N MET A 63 -7.28 -3.68 9.94
CA MET A 63 -8.27 -4.03 8.91
C MET A 63 -8.59 -2.86 7.95
N ASN A 64 -8.70 -1.64 8.47
CA ASN A 64 -8.84 -0.43 7.64
C ASN A 64 -7.65 -0.25 6.69
N THR A 65 -6.44 -0.56 7.17
CA THR A 65 -5.21 -0.47 6.37
C THR A 65 -5.16 -1.57 5.31
N ALA A 66 -5.64 -2.77 5.63
CA ALA A 66 -5.76 -3.86 4.68
C ALA A 66 -6.69 -3.49 3.51
N ASP A 67 -7.87 -2.95 3.82
CA ASP A 67 -8.84 -2.50 2.81
C ASP A 67 -8.30 -1.35 1.94
N ALA A 68 -7.62 -0.38 2.56
CA ALA A 68 -6.98 0.73 1.86
C ALA A 68 -5.88 0.26 0.91
N CYS A 69 -5.00 -0.64 1.36
CA CYS A 69 -3.92 -1.21 0.55
C CYS A 69 -4.47 -2.09 -0.59
N ASN A 70 -5.48 -2.93 -0.32
CA ASN A 70 -6.13 -3.73 -1.34
C ASN A 70 -6.73 -2.86 -2.44
N THR A 71 -7.45 -1.81 -2.04
CA THR A 71 -8.07 -0.87 -2.97
C THR A 71 -7.03 -0.14 -3.80
N MET A 72 -5.97 0.38 -3.17
CA MET A 72 -4.88 1.08 -3.83
C MET A 72 -4.18 0.19 -4.88
N MET A 73 -3.80 -1.03 -4.48
CA MET A 73 -3.22 -2.04 -5.36
C MET A 73 -4.10 -2.28 -6.59
N ARG A 74 -5.41 -2.49 -6.39
CA ARG A 74 -6.35 -2.76 -7.49
C ARG A 74 -6.58 -1.55 -8.38
N MET A 75 -6.47 -0.32 -7.87
CA MET A 75 -6.53 0.89 -8.68
C MET A 75 -5.33 1.01 -9.62
N MET A 76 -4.11 0.71 -9.13
CA MET A 76 -2.89 0.76 -9.95
C MET A 76 -2.89 -0.24 -11.12
N MET A 77 -3.62 -1.35 -10.98
CA MET A 77 -3.75 -2.38 -12.03
C MET A 77 -4.82 -2.08 -13.11
N ARG A 78 -5.43 -0.87 -13.13
CA ARG A 78 -6.50 -0.52 -14.07
C ARG A 78 -6.12 0.69 -14.94
N PRO A 79 -5.23 0.51 -15.92
CA PRO A 79 -4.61 1.62 -16.66
C PRO A 79 -5.62 2.52 -17.40
N ALA A 80 -6.65 1.93 -18.02
CA ALA A 80 -7.69 2.68 -18.71
C ALA A 80 -8.58 3.53 -17.78
N GLY A 81 -8.64 3.20 -16.48
CA GLY A 81 -9.43 3.91 -15.47
C GLY A 81 -8.61 4.83 -14.58
N MET A 82 -7.35 5.07 -14.92
CA MET A 82 -6.41 5.85 -14.10
C MET A 82 -6.67 7.35 -14.22
N HIS A 83 -7.65 7.83 -13.45
CA HIS A 83 -7.92 9.26 -13.27
C HIS A 83 -6.91 9.86 -12.28
N VAL A 84 -6.07 10.78 -12.74
CA VAL A 84 -4.86 11.23 -12.04
C VAL A 84 -5.17 11.83 -10.66
N GLU A 85 -6.15 12.74 -10.55
CA GLU A 85 -6.49 13.41 -9.30
C GLU A 85 -7.07 12.42 -8.26
N SER A 86 -7.80 11.40 -8.74
CA SER A 86 -8.37 10.37 -7.87
C SER A 86 -7.27 9.45 -7.35
N MET A 87 -6.35 9.05 -8.23
CA MET A 87 -5.17 8.27 -7.85
C MET A 87 -4.30 9.00 -6.82
N MET A 88 -4.06 10.30 -7.02
CA MET A 88 -3.31 11.14 -6.08
C MET A 88 -3.98 11.24 -4.70
N ALA A 89 -5.30 11.44 -4.67
CA ALA A 89 -6.06 11.49 -3.42
C ALA A 89 -6.01 10.14 -2.69
N MET A 90 -6.16 9.04 -3.42
CA MET A 90 -6.08 7.69 -2.86
C MET A 90 -4.69 7.35 -2.34
N LEU A 91 -3.62 7.66 -3.08
CA LEU A 91 -2.24 7.49 -2.60
C LEU A 91 -2.01 8.27 -1.30
N SER A 92 -2.44 9.53 -1.24
CA SER A 92 -2.33 10.34 -0.02
C SER A 92 -3.07 9.72 1.17
N ALA A 93 -4.27 9.19 0.95
CA ALA A 93 -5.06 8.54 1.99
C ALA A 93 -4.40 7.23 2.46
N THR A 94 -3.92 6.40 1.53
CA THR A 94 -3.22 5.14 1.84
C THR A 94 -1.91 5.39 2.59
N ILE A 95 -1.13 6.41 2.21
CA ILE A 95 0.10 6.81 2.94
C ILE A 95 -0.23 7.24 4.37
N MET A 96 -1.27 8.05 4.56
CA MET A 96 -1.69 8.48 5.90
C MET A 96 -2.15 7.29 6.76
N GLN A 97 -2.97 6.42 6.19
CA GLN A 97 -3.52 5.25 6.89
C GLN A 97 -2.42 4.26 7.29
N THR A 98 -1.51 3.94 6.37
CA THR A 98 -0.40 3.01 6.63
C THR A 98 0.57 3.55 7.68
N ASN A 99 0.90 4.85 7.67
CA ASN A 99 1.73 5.44 8.72
C ASN A 99 1.04 5.40 10.09
N ALA A 100 -0.25 5.77 10.16
CA ALA A 100 -1.01 5.72 11.40
C ALA A 100 -1.12 4.29 11.95
N CYS A 101 -1.33 3.30 11.08
CA CYS A 101 -1.32 1.89 11.47
C CYS A 101 0.05 1.44 11.97
N ALA A 102 1.14 1.85 11.32
CA ALA A 102 2.49 1.52 11.76
C ALA A 102 2.78 2.04 13.17
N GLU A 103 2.37 3.28 13.47
CA GLU A 103 2.50 3.88 14.81
C GLU A 103 1.69 3.10 15.85
N GLU A 104 0.48 2.68 15.53
CA GLU A 104 -0.36 1.88 16.42
C GLU A 104 0.24 0.48 16.65
N CYS A 105 0.63 -0.23 15.60
CA CYS A 105 1.28 -1.54 15.70
C CYS A 105 2.56 -1.49 16.55
N MET A 106 3.36 -0.42 16.44
CA MET A 106 4.58 -0.28 17.23
C MET A 106 4.35 -0.21 18.74
N LYS A 107 3.17 0.24 19.20
CA LYS A 107 2.83 0.24 20.64
C LYS A 107 2.76 -1.16 21.22
N HIS A 108 2.60 -2.18 20.37
CA HIS A 108 2.48 -3.59 20.75
C HIS A 108 3.72 -4.43 20.36
N ALA A 109 4.71 -3.82 19.71
CA ALA A 109 5.87 -4.51 19.12
C ALA A 109 6.77 -5.23 20.13
N ASP A 110 6.78 -4.79 21.40
CA ASP A 110 7.55 -5.44 22.48
C ASP A 110 6.84 -6.68 23.05
N MET A 111 5.53 -6.81 22.82
CA MET A 111 4.71 -7.94 23.29
C MET A 111 4.47 -8.96 22.18
N HIS A 112 4.35 -8.50 20.93
CA HIS A 112 4.00 -9.33 19.77
C HIS A 112 4.93 -9.05 18.59
N GLU A 113 5.68 -10.08 18.17
CA GLU A 113 6.57 -9.98 17.00
C GLU A 113 5.81 -9.69 15.71
N ASP A 114 4.56 -10.18 15.61
CA ASP A 114 3.65 -9.89 14.48
C ASP A 114 3.38 -8.39 14.34
N CYS A 115 3.16 -7.69 15.46
CA CYS A 115 2.93 -6.24 15.47
C CYS A 115 4.17 -5.47 15.00
N LYS A 116 5.37 -5.94 15.39
CA LYS A 116 6.64 -5.35 14.93
C LYS A 116 6.83 -5.52 13.42
N MET A 117 6.54 -6.70 12.89
CA MET A 117 6.60 -6.97 11.46
C MET A 117 5.56 -6.14 10.69
N CYS A 118 4.31 -6.09 11.18
CA CYS A 118 3.23 -5.33 10.58
C CYS A 118 3.57 -3.84 10.47
N ALA A 119 4.15 -3.25 11.52
CA ALA A 119 4.59 -1.87 11.51
C ALA A 119 5.65 -1.58 10.44
N GLU A 120 6.62 -2.48 10.28
CA GLU A 120 7.67 -2.33 9.26
C GLU A 120 7.09 -2.42 7.84
N VAL A 121 6.22 -3.38 7.59
CA VAL A 121 5.55 -3.53 6.28
C VAL A 121 4.68 -2.30 5.97
N CYS A 122 3.96 -1.77 6.95
CA CYS A 122 3.19 -0.54 6.80
C CYS A 122 4.06 0.65 6.37
N ARG A 123 5.24 0.83 7.00
CA ARG A 123 6.20 1.89 6.62
C ARG A 123 6.75 1.71 5.22
N GLN A 124 7.08 0.48 4.83
CA GLN A 124 7.55 0.17 3.48
C GLN A 124 6.47 0.47 2.44
N CYS A 125 5.22 0.15 2.72
CA CYS A 125 4.07 0.49 1.88
C CYS A 125 3.91 2.02 1.72
N ALA A 126 3.99 2.77 2.82
CA ALA A 126 3.93 4.23 2.78
C ALA A 126 5.05 4.83 1.89
N VAL A 127 6.28 4.33 2.01
CA VAL A 127 7.42 4.77 1.18
C VAL A 127 7.19 4.45 -0.30
N ALA A 128 6.69 3.25 -0.62
CA ALA A 128 6.43 2.86 -2.00
C ALA A 128 5.30 3.70 -2.63
N CYS A 129 4.22 3.95 -1.88
CA CYS A 129 3.13 4.83 -2.31
C CYS A 129 3.62 6.26 -2.53
N GLN A 130 4.49 6.77 -1.65
CA GLN A 130 5.06 8.12 -1.77
C GLN A 130 5.89 8.27 -3.04
N LYS A 131 6.71 7.26 -3.40
CA LYS A 131 7.49 7.26 -4.64
C LYS A 131 6.60 7.40 -5.88
N VAL A 132 5.52 6.62 -5.95
CA VAL A 132 4.55 6.73 -7.05
C VAL A 132 3.89 8.10 -7.05
N MET A 133 3.45 8.61 -5.90
CA MET A 133 2.83 9.92 -5.77
C MET A 133 3.76 11.05 -6.26
N ASP A 134 5.05 10.99 -5.94
CA ASP A 134 6.03 12.00 -6.34
C ASP A 134 6.36 11.91 -7.84
N ALA A 135 6.45 10.70 -8.38
CA ALA A 135 6.55 10.51 -9.83
C ALA A 135 5.35 11.14 -10.54
N MET A 136 4.13 10.84 -10.09
CA MET A 136 2.89 11.41 -10.64
C MET A 136 2.89 12.94 -10.61
N ARG A 137 3.34 13.56 -9.51
CA ARG A 137 3.47 15.03 -9.40
C ARG A 137 4.44 15.61 -10.43
N SER A 138 5.58 14.95 -10.65
CA SER A 138 6.60 15.43 -11.60
C SER A 138 6.13 15.46 -13.06
N MET A 139 5.09 14.68 -13.38
CA MET A 139 4.48 14.62 -14.72
C MET A 139 3.30 15.58 -14.90
N MET A 140 2.78 16.19 -13.83
CA MET A 140 1.73 17.20 -13.97
C MET A 140 2.34 18.50 -14.50
N PRO A 141 1.81 19.10 -15.58
CA PRO A 141 2.24 20.42 -15.99
C PRO A 141 1.96 21.39 -14.83
N MET A 142 3.00 22.11 -14.38
CA MET A 142 2.80 23.26 -13.50
C MET A 142 1.87 24.23 -14.24
N SER A 143 0.65 24.36 -13.74
CA SER A 143 -0.31 25.38 -14.19
C SER A 143 0.19 26.78 -13.87
#